data_AF-L5K8U8-F1
#
_entry.id   AF-L5K8U8-F1
#
_cell.length_a   1.000
_cell.length_b   1.000
_cell.length_c   1.000
_cell.angle_alpha   90.00
_cell.angle_beta   90.00
_cell.angle_gamma   90.00
#
_symmetry.space_group_name_H-M   'P 1'
#
loop_
_entity.id
_entity.type
_entity.pdbx_description
1 polymer ?
#
loop_
_entity_poly.entity_id
_entity_poly.type
_entity_poly.pdbx_seq_one_letter_code
_entity_poly.pdbx_strand_id
1 'polypeptide(L)'
;MAPLDLDKYVEIARLCKYLPENDLKRLCDYVCDLLLEESNVQPVSTPVTVCGDIHGQLIDEQILCVHGGLSPDIKTLDQIRTIERNQEIPHKGAFCDLVWSDPEDVDTWAISPRGAGWLFGAKVTNEFVHINNLKLICRAHQLVHEGYKFMFDEKLVTVWSAPNYCYRCGNIASIMVFKDVNTREPKLFRAVPDSERVIPPRTTTPYFL
;
A
#
# COMPACT_ATOMS: atom_id res chain seq x y z
N MET A 1 24.22 -22.59 -7.67
CA MET A 1 24.50 -21.54 -6.67
C MET A 1 24.03 -22.03 -5.31
N ALA A 2 24.66 -21.57 -4.22
CA ALA A 2 24.15 -21.87 -2.88
C ALA A 2 22.76 -21.22 -2.67
N PRO A 3 21.84 -21.85 -1.94
CA PRO A 3 20.53 -21.26 -1.62
C PRO A 3 20.67 -19.95 -0.82
N LEU A 4 19.65 -19.09 -0.88
CA LEU A 4 19.57 -17.91 -0.01
C LEU A 4 19.33 -18.34 1.44
N ASP A 5 19.98 -17.66 2.39
CA ASP A 5 19.80 -17.87 3.82
C ASP A 5 18.92 -16.76 4.39
N LEU A 6 17.61 -16.90 4.18
CA LEU A 6 16.63 -15.86 4.53
C LEU A 6 16.56 -15.61 6.04
N ASP A 7 16.69 -16.65 6.87
CA ASP A 7 16.68 -16.51 8.33
C ASP A 7 17.85 -15.65 8.80
N LYS A 8 19.05 -15.90 8.27
CA LYS A 8 20.21 -15.04 8.55
C LYS A 8 19.99 -13.60 8.10
N TYR A 9 19.37 -13.38 6.94
CA TYR A 9 19.07 -12.03 6.46
C TYR A 9 18.09 -11.28 7.38
N VAL A 10 17.06 -11.98 7.88
CA VAL A 10 16.14 -11.42 8.87
C VAL A 10 16.87 -11.05 10.17
N GLU A 11 17.76 -11.91 10.67
CA GLU A 11 18.54 -11.61 11.88
C GLU A 11 19.47 -10.40 11.69
N ILE A 12 20.10 -10.26 10.52
CA ILE A 12 20.91 -9.07 10.18
C ILE A 12 20.03 -7.80 10.21
N ALA A 13 18.86 -7.84 9.57
CA ALA A 13 17.94 -6.70 9.50
C ALA A 13 17.39 -6.33 10.89
N ARG A 14 17.09 -7.31 11.76
CA ARG A 14 16.67 -7.09 13.16
C ARG A 14 17.71 -6.34 13.99
N LEU A 15 18.99 -6.52 13.68
CA LEU A 15 20.10 -5.80 14.31
C LEU A 15 20.36 -4.42 13.68
N CYS A 16 19.45 -3.94 12.81
CA CYS A 16 19.60 -2.70 12.04
C CYS A 16 20.90 -2.65 11.22
N LYS A 17 21.34 -3.80 10.69
CA LYS A 17 22.52 -3.91 9.84
C LYS A 17 22.11 -4.10 8.38
N TYR A 18 22.96 -3.62 7.48
CA TYR A 18 22.78 -3.82 6.04
C TYR A 18 23.25 -5.22 5.64
N LEU A 19 22.55 -5.82 4.66
CA LEU A 19 23.05 -7.00 3.98
C LEU A 19 24.28 -6.62 3.12
N PRO A 20 25.23 -7.54 2.92
CA PRO A 20 26.26 -7.37 1.89
C PRO A 20 25.62 -7.15 0.51
N GLU A 21 26.22 -6.30 -0.32
CA GLU A 21 25.68 -5.92 -1.63
C GLU A 21 25.32 -7.12 -2.52
N ASN A 22 26.20 -8.12 -2.59
CA ASN A 22 25.94 -9.35 -3.35
C ASN A 22 24.75 -10.15 -2.83
N ASP A 23 24.55 -10.19 -1.50
CA ASP A 23 23.41 -10.87 -0.90
C ASP A 23 22.12 -10.09 -1.15
N LEU A 24 22.17 -8.75 -1.04
CA LEU A 24 21.06 -7.86 -1.34
C LEU A 24 20.64 -7.99 -2.81
N LYS A 25 21.59 -7.95 -3.75
CA LYS A 25 21.31 -8.11 -5.18
C LYS A 25 20.62 -9.44 -5.45
N ARG A 26 21.14 -10.54 -4.89
CA ARG A 26 20.55 -11.87 -5.08
C ARG A 26 19.16 -11.98 -4.46
N LEU A 27 18.93 -11.35 -3.31
CA LEU A 27 17.61 -11.26 -2.69
C LEU A 27 16.63 -10.48 -3.57
N CYS A 28 17.06 -9.33 -4.11
CA CYS A 28 16.25 -8.54 -5.04
C CYS A 28 15.92 -9.33 -6.31
N ASP A 29 16.91 -9.96 -6.94
CA ASP A 29 16.69 -10.78 -8.14
C ASP A 29 15.66 -11.90 -7.85
N TYR A 30 15.79 -12.60 -6.72
CA TYR A 30 14.85 -13.64 -6.29
C TYR A 30 13.42 -13.10 -6.05
N VAL A 31 13.29 -11.96 -5.39
CA VAL A 31 11.99 -11.33 -5.13
C VAL A 31 11.38 -10.80 -6.43
N CYS A 32 12.16 -10.23 -7.34
CA CYS A 32 11.70 -9.79 -8.65
C CYS A 32 11.11 -10.96 -9.44
N ASP A 33 11.80 -12.10 -9.49
CA ASP A 33 11.30 -13.30 -10.20
C ASP A 33 9.95 -13.74 -9.63
N LEU A 34 9.80 -13.79 -8.30
CA LEU A 34 8.52 -14.12 -7.65
C LEU A 34 7.42 -13.11 -7.97
N LEU A 35 7.71 -11.82 -7.82
CA LEU A 35 6.73 -10.76 -8.02
C LEU A 35 6.32 -10.63 -9.49
N LEU A 36 7.16 -10.99 -10.45
CA LEU A 36 6.83 -10.98 -11.88
C LEU A 36 5.80 -12.06 -12.25
N GLU A 37 5.73 -13.16 -11.49
CA GLU A 37 4.75 -14.23 -11.70
C GLU A 37 3.37 -13.91 -11.09
N GLU A 38 3.31 -12.95 -10.16
CA GLU A 38 2.06 -12.56 -9.49
C GLU A 38 1.13 -11.74 -10.39
N SER A 39 -0.19 -11.83 -10.12
CA SER A 39 -1.17 -11.03 -10.85
C SER A 39 -1.19 -9.58 -10.35
N ASN A 40 -1.51 -8.62 -11.23
CA ASN A 40 -1.80 -7.24 -10.81
C ASN A 40 -3.01 -7.15 -9.86
N VAL A 41 -3.91 -8.14 -9.91
CA VAL A 41 -5.01 -8.31 -8.96
C VAL A 41 -4.82 -9.65 -8.27
N GLN A 42 -3.98 -9.65 -7.23
CA GLN A 42 -3.57 -10.84 -6.50
C GLN A 42 -4.66 -11.27 -5.51
N PRO A 43 -5.26 -12.47 -5.67
CA PRO A 43 -6.23 -12.98 -4.71
C PRO A 43 -5.56 -13.25 -3.35
N VAL A 44 -6.22 -12.87 -2.27
CA VAL A 44 -5.77 -13.12 -0.90
C VAL A 44 -6.96 -13.62 -0.09
N SER A 45 -6.75 -14.60 0.79
CA SER A 45 -7.81 -15.11 1.67
C SER A 45 -7.69 -14.56 3.07
N THR A 46 -8.82 -14.35 3.74
CA THR A 46 -8.82 -14.09 5.19
C THR A 46 -8.44 -15.36 5.99
N PRO A 47 -7.89 -15.20 7.21
CA PRO A 47 -7.56 -13.94 7.89
C PRO A 47 -6.30 -13.27 7.33
N VAL A 48 -6.35 -11.94 7.18
CA VAL A 48 -5.22 -11.15 6.67
C VAL A 48 -5.06 -9.85 7.43
N THR A 49 -3.81 -9.40 7.60
CA THR A 49 -3.50 -8.08 8.17
C THR A 49 -2.93 -7.19 7.08
N VAL A 50 -3.63 -6.11 6.80
CA VAL A 50 -3.27 -5.10 5.82
C VAL A 50 -2.52 -3.97 6.53
N CYS A 51 -1.30 -3.70 6.08
CA CYS A 51 -0.50 -2.54 6.45
C CYS A 51 -0.34 -1.62 5.24
N GLY A 52 0.05 -0.36 5.44
CA GLY A 52 0.22 0.62 4.36
C GLY A 52 1.09 0.12 3.20
N ASP A 53 0.99 0.78 2.06
CA ASP A 53 1.63 0.42 0.78
C ASP A 53 1.13 -0.91 0.19
N ILE A 54 -0.17 -0.91 -0.11
CA ILE A 54 -0.87 -2.08 -0.64
C ILE A 54 -0.94 -2.00 -2.17
N HIS A 55 -0.60 -3.08 -2.87
CA HIS A 55 -0.60 -3.08 -4.34
C HIS A 55 -1.43 -4.24 -4.89
N GLY A 56 -2.69 -3.94 -5.25
CA GLY A 56 -3.49 -4.80 -6.11
C GLY A 56 -3.94 -6.11 -5.45
N GLN A 57 -4.17 -6.14 -4.13
CA GLN A 57 -4.69 -7.33 -3.46
C GLN A 57 -6.21 -7.36 -3.49
N LEU A 58 -6.81 -8.52 -3.77
CA LEU A 58 -8.25 -8.74 -3.75
C LEU A 58 -8.57 -9.77 -2.66
N ILE A 59 -9.02 -9.28 -1.50
CA ILE A 59 -9.28 -10.13 -0.34
C ILE A 59 -10.68 -10.74 -0.46
N ASP A 60 -10.75 -12.07 -0.47
CA ASP A 60 -11.98 -12.87 -0.57
C ASP A 60 -12.94 -12.36 -1.67
N GLU A 61 -12.38 -11.86 -2.77
CA GLU A 61 -13.11 -11.30 -3.92
C GLU A 61 -14.01 -10.08 -3.62
N GLN A 62 -13.97 -9.53 -2.40
CA GLN A 62 -14.90 -8.48 -1.95
C GLN A 62 -14.20 -7.20 -1.44
N ILE A 63 -12.89 -7.24 -1.21
CA ILE A 63 -12.14 -6.06 -0.75
C ILE A 63 -10.96 -5.82 -1.69
N LEU A 64 -11.03 -4.72 -2.44
CA LEU A 64 -9.93 -4.28 -3.30
C LEU A 64 -8.95 -3.45 -2.47
N CYS A 65 -7.67 -3.79 -2.53
CA CYS A 65 -6.62 -3.04 -1.88
C CYS A 65 -5.66 -2.40 -2.88
N VAL A 66 -5.50 -1.08 -2.81
CA VAL A 66 -4.65 -0.28 -3.71
C VAL A 66 -3.90 0.80 -2.93
N HIS A 67 -2.77 1.30 -3.43
CA HIS A 67 -1.97 2.28 -2.69
C HIS A 67 -2.63 3.66 -2.75
N GLY A 68 -2.83 4.15 -3.98
CA GLY A 68 -3.52 5.39 -4.31
C GLY A 68 -5.04 5.22 -4.23
N GLY A 69 -5.68 5.14 -5.38
CA GLY A 69 -7.14 5.05 -5.43
C GLY A 69 -7.64 4.62 -6.79
N LEU A 70 -8.76 5.19 -7.21
CA LEU A 70 -9.41 4.82 -8.48
C LEU A 70 -8.87 5.65 -9.66
N SER A 71 -9.13 5.17 -10.87
CA SER A 71 -8.80 5.84 -12.13
C SER A 71 -10.06 6.00 -12.99
N PRO A 72 -10.25 7.13 -13.70
CA PRO A 72 -11.33 7.26 -14.67
C PRO A 72 -11.22 6.28 -15.85
N ASP A 73 -10.02 5.74 -16.10
CA ASP A 73 -9.77 4.76 -17.16
C ASP A 73 -10.10 3.31 -16.72
N ILE A 74 -10.37 3.09 -15.42
CA ILE A 74 -10.60 1.78 -14.82
C ILE A 74 -11.99 1.72 -14.20
N LYS A 75 -12.87 0.93 -14.81
CA LYS A 75 -14.21 0.62 -14.33
C LYS A 75 -14.30 -0.76 -13.71
N THR A 76 -13.47 -1.71 -14.17
CA THR A 76 -13.50 -3.10 -13.71
C THR A 76 -12.14 -3.58 -13.20
N LEU A 77 -12.17 -4.59 -12.32
CA LEU A 77 -10.96 -5.29 -11.84
C LEU A 77 -10.17 -5.91 -12.99
N ASP A 78 -10.83 -6.39 -14.05
CA ASP A 78 -10.16 -6.98 -15.21
C ASP A 78 -9.30 -5.99 -15.97
N GLN A 79 -9.67 -4.70 -16.01
CA GLN A 79 -8.82 -3.67 -16.60
C GLN A 79 -7.52 -3.51 -15.81
N ILE A 80 -7.54 -3.66 -14.48
CA ILE A 80 -6.32 -3.63 -13.64
C ILE A 80 -5.41 -4.81 -13.99
N ARG A 81 -5.98 -6.01 -14.22
CA ARG A 81 -5.23 -7.21 -14.61
C ARG A 81 -4.45 -7.04 -15.93
N THR A 82 -4.91 -6.17 -16.82
CA THR A 82 -4.29 -5.94 -18.14
C THR A 82 -3.20 -4.86 -18.16
N ILE A 83 -2.96 -4.18 -17.04
CA ILE A 83 -1.94 -3.13 -16.98
C ILE A 83 -0.54 -3.76 -17.13
N GLU A 84 0.28 -3.23 -18.05
CA GLU A 84 1.71 -3.54 -18.08
C GLU A 84 2.38 -2.86 -16.89
N ARG A 85 2.66 -3.62 -15.82
CA ARG A 85 3.24 -3.07 -14.59
C ARG A 85 4.76 -3.20 -14.50
N ASN A 86 5.39 -3.97 -15.40
CA ASN A 86 6.84 -4.15 -15.40
C ASN A 86 7.55 -2.99 -16.11
N GLN A 87 7.33 -1.78 -15.59
CA GLN A 87 7.90 -0.53 -16.08
C GLN A 87 7.91 0.51 -14.96
N GLU A 88 8.66 1.59 -15.17
CA GLU A 88 8.55 2.77 -14.33
C GLU A 88 7.12 3.32 -14.36
N ILE A 89 6.62 3.79 -13.21
CA ILE A 89 5.26 4.33 -13.12
C ILE A 89 5.13 5.52 -14.09
N PRO A 90 4.24 5.47 -15.08
CA PRO A 90 4.06 6.57 -16.02
C PRO A 90 3.58 7.84 -15.31
N HIS A 91 3.79 9.01 -15.91
CA HIS A 91 3.30 10.27 -15.34
C HIS A 91 1.77 10.44 -15.41
N LYS A 92 1.05 9.58 -16.15
CA LYS A 92 -0.41 9.65 -16.34
C LYS A 92 -1.00 8.29 -16.74
N GLY A 93 -2.32 8.16 -16.59
CA GLY A 93 -3.11 7.00 -16.99
C GLY A 93 -3.31 6.00 -15.85
N ALA A 94 -4.07 4.95 -16.14
CA ALA A 94 -4.49 3.90 -15.21
C ALA A 94 -3.46 3.50 -14.14
N PHE A 95 -2.22 3.17 -14.52
CA PHE A 95 -1.18 2.76 -13.57
C PHE A 95 -0.77 3.89 -12.62
N CYS A 96 -0.58 5.11 -13.15
CA CYS A 96 -0.30 6.30 -12.34
C CYS A 96 -1.43 6.56 -11.33
N ASP A 97 -2.67 6.53 -11.82
CA ASP A 97 -3.84 6.86 -11.02
C ASP A 97 -4.06 5.87 -9.85
N LEU A 98 -3.85 4.57 -10.07
CA LEU A 98 -3.94 3.56 -9.01
C LEU A 98 -2.95 3.80 -7.86
N VAL A 99 -1.84 4.49 -8.13
CA VAL A 99 -0.80 4.80 -7.14
C VAL A 99 -0.95 6.22 -6.58
N TRP A 100 -1.50 7.17 -7.33
CA TRP A 100 -1.49 8.60 -6.95
C TRP A 100 -2.85 9.23 -6.67
N SER A 101 -3.96 8.58 -7.03
CA SER A 101 -5.29 9.14 -6.80
C SER A 101 -5.69 9.16 -5.32
N ASP A 102 -6.55 10.10 -4.97
CA ASP A 102 -7.00 10.36 -3.61
C ASP A 102 -8.52 10.54 -3.48
N PRO A 103 -9.15 10.00 -2.43
CA PRO A 103 -10.53 10.33 -2.09
C PRO A 103 -10.62 11.77 -1.58
N GLU A 104 -11.67 12.49 -1.99
CA GLU A 104 -11.99 13.84 -1.53
C GLU A 104 -13.50 14.06 -1.51
N ASP A 105 -13.97 15.08 -0.79
CA ASP A 105 -15.37 15.53 -0.76
C ASP A 105 -15.75 16.27 -2.06
N VAL A 106 -15.64 15.56 -3.18
CA VAL A 106 -16.12 15.95 -4.51
C VAL A 106 -17.23 15.01 -4.97
N ASP A 107 -18.01 15.42 -5.96
CA ASP A 107 -19.11 14.60 -6.47
C ASP A 107 -18.60 13.41 -7.30
N THR A 108 -17.66 13.66 -8.22
CA THR A 108 -17.14 12.66 -9.16
C THR A 108 -15.62 12.67 -9.22
N TRP A 109 -15.02 13.33 -10.22
CA TRP A 109 -13.58 13.42 -10.42
C TRP A 109 -13.14 14.89 -10.38
N ALA A 110 -11.97 15.16 -9.82
CA ALA A 110 -11.32 16.46 -9.91
C ALA A 110 -9.80 16.29 -10.10
N ILE A 111 -9.14 17.35 -10.57
CA ILE A 111 -7.69 17.33 -10.80
C ILE A 111 -6.97 17.23 -9.45
N SER A 112 -6.03 16.30 -9.34
CA SER A 112 -5.21 16.13 -8.15
C SER A 112 -4.21 17.29 -7.98
N PRO A 113 -4.12 17.91 -6.79
CA PRO A 113 -3.10 18.92 -6.51
C PRO A 113 -1.68 18.33 -6.43
N ARG A 114 -1.54 16.99 -6.45
CA ARG A 114 -0.24 16.30 -6.46
C ARG A 114 0.51 16.44 -7.78
N GLY A 115 -0.19 16.83 -8.85
CA GLY A 115 0.35 16.82 -10.22
C GLY A 115 0.34 15.45 -10.89
N ALA A 116 -0.23 14.43 -10.23
CA ALA A 116 -0.43 13.07 -10.73
C ALA A 116 -1.70 12.46 -10.09
N GLY A 117 -2.37 11.56 -10.81
CA GLY A 117 -3.63 10.96 -10.38
C GLY A 117 -4.82 11.92 -10.36
N TRP A 118 -5.90 11.48 -9.73
CA TRP A 118 -7.16 12.23 -9.62
C TRP A 118 -7.66 12.31 -8.18
N LEU A 119 -8.44 13.35 -7.89
CA LEU A 119 -9.36 13.32 -6.75
C LEU A 119 -10.63 12.59 -7.17
N PHE A 120 -11.16 11.73 -6.30
CA PHE A 120 -12.41 11.02 -6.57
C PHE A 120 -13.38 11.06 -5.39
N GLY A 121 -14.66 11.10 -5.74
CA GLY A 121 -15.77 11.31 -4.82
C GLY A 121 -16.61 10.07 -4.55
N ALA A 122 -17.63 10.26 -3.70
CA ALA A 122 -18.53 9.20 -3.27
C ALA A 122 -19.25 8.50 -4.44
N LYS A 123 -19.67 9.23 -5.50
CA LYS A 123 -20.37 8.61 -6.64
C LYS A 123 -19.49 7.63 -7.38
N VAL A 124 -18.23 8.00 -7.62
CA VAL A 124 -17.23 7.16 -8.30
C VAL A 124 -16.94 5.91 -7.48
N THR A 125 -16.70 6.07 -6.17
CA THR A 125 -16.49 4.92 -5.27
C THR A 125 -17.69 3.98 -5.26
N ASN A 126 -18.90 4.52 -5.12
CA ASN A 126 -20.13 3.73 -5.08
C ASN A 126 -20.36 2.94 -6.37
N GLU A 127 -20.16 3.58 -7.53
CA GLU A 127 -20.30 2.94 -8.83
C GLU A 127 -19.27 1.83 -9.01
N PHE A 128 -18.00 2.08 -8.71
CA PHE A 128 -16.93 1.09 -8.84
C PHE A 128 -17.16 -0.12 -7.93
N VAL A 129 -17.53 0.11 -6.66
CA VAL A 129 -17.85 -0.93 -5.69
C VAL A 129 -19.03 -1.78 -6.18
N HIS A 130 -20.08 -1.15 -6.72
CA HIS A 130 -21.24 -1.84 -7.25
C HIS A 130 -20.91 -2.70 -8.47
N ILE A 131 -20.24 -2.13 -9.48
CA ILE A 131 -19.88 -2.83 -10.73
C ILE A 131 -19.03 -4.07 -10.46
N ASN A 132 -18.11 -3.97 -9.50
CA ASN A 132 -17.15 -5.03 -9.19
C ASN A 132 -17.60 -5.97 -8.07
N ASN A 133 -18.85 -5.83 -7.59
CA ASN A 133 -19.40 -6.61 -6.47
C ASN A 133 -18.49 -6.59 -5.21
N LEU A 134 -17.89 -5.43 -4.95
CA LEU A 134 -17.05 -5.21 -3.77
C LEU A 134 -17.89 -4.75 -2.58
N LYS A 135 -17.31 -4.84 -1.40
CA LYS A 135 -17.82 -4.22 -0.16
C LYS A 135 -16.98 -3.04 0.29
N LEU A 136 -15.69 -3.05 -0.02
CA LEU A 136 -14.73 -2.09 0.49
C LEU A 136 -13.57 -1.89 -0.48
N ILE A 137 -13.09 -0.67 -0.58
CA ILE A 137 -11.77 -0.33 -1.09
C ILE A 137 -10.88 0.04 0.10
N CYS A 138 -9.79 -0.69 0.29
CA CYS A 138 -8.78 -0.41 1.32
C CYS A 138 -7.56 0.23 0.67
N ARG A 139 -7.13 1.39 1.18
CA ARG A 139 -6.03 2.15 0.57
C ARG A 139 -5.06 2.77 1.57
N ALA A 140 -3.97 3.35 1.08
CA ALA A 140 -2.93 3.98 1.90
C ALA A 140 -2.65 5.45 1.49
N HIS A 141 -1.39 5.87 1.36
CA HIS A 141 -0.91 7.07 0.65
C HIS A 141 -1.31 8.48 1.18
N GLN A 142 -2.50 8.69 1.74
CA GLN A 142 -2.83 9.91 2.48
C GLN A 142 -2.56 9.74 3.97
N LEU A 143 -1.82 10.71 4.54
CA LEU A 143 -1.65 10.81 5.98
C LEU A 143 -3.02 10.99 6.65
N VAL A 144 -3.30 10.14 7.65
CA VAL A 144 -4.46 10.26 8.53
C VAL A 144 -3.97 10.34 9.97
N HIS A 145 -4.39 11.37 10.72
CA HIS A 145 -3.89 11.63 12.06
C HIS A 145 -4.25 10.52 13.07
N GLU A 146 -5.41 9.91 12.89
CA GLU A 146 -5.96 8.83 13.70
C GLU A 146 -5.43 7.44 13.29
N GLY A 147 -4.61 7.38 12.24
CA GLY A 147 -4.05 6.15 11.68
C GLY A 147 -4.95 5.44 10.67
N TYR A 148 -6.26 5.69 10.67
CA TYR A 148 -7.18 5.25 9.61
C TYR A 148 -8.39 6.19 9.47
N LYS A 149 -9.02 6.23 8.30
CA LYS A 149 -10.23 7.04 8.02
C LYS A 149 -11.15 6.30 7.08
N PHE A 150 -12.43 6.18 7.46
CA PHE A 150 -13.49 5.72 6.56
C PHE A 150 -14.10 6.90 5.81
N MET A 151 -14.46 6.66 4.55
CA MET A 151 -15.15 7.63 3.69
C MET A 151 -16.25 6.92 2.89
N PHE A 152 -17.19 7.72 2.38
CA PHE A 152 -18.20 7.30 1.40
C PHE A 152 -19.04 6.11 1.89
N ASP A 153 -19.75 6.30 3.02
CA ASP A 153 -20.58 5.27 3.67
C ASP A 153 -19.79 3.99 4.03
N GLU A 154 -18.55 4.19 4.51
CA GLU A 154 -17.60 3.14 4.88
C GLU A 154 -17.24 2.14 3.76
N LYS A 155 -17.45 2.52 2.49
CA LYS A 155 -17.02 1.75 1.31
C LYS A 155 -15.58 2.03 0.92
N LEU A 156 -14.95 3.03 1.52
CA LEU A 156 -13.53 3.28 1.39
C LEU A 156 -12.90 3.45 2.77
N VAL A 157 -11.71 2.87 2.96
CA VAL A 157 -10.88 3.10 4.14
C VAL A 157 -9.45 3.45 3.72
N THR A 158 -8.93 4.52 4.30
CA THR A 158 -7.50 4.84 4.28
C THR A 158 -6.84 4.31 5.53
N VAL A 159 -5.73 3.58 5.38
CA VAL A 159 -4.92 3.00 6.47
C VAL A 159 -3.51 3.61 6.39
N TRP A 160 -3.02 4.11 7.51
CA TRP A 160 -1.71 4.75 7.62
C TRP A 160 -0.85 4.06 8.69
N SER A 161 0.26 3.43 8.29
CA SER A 161 1.07 2.59 9.19
C SER A 161 2.37 3.24 9.69
N ALA A 162 2.58 4.54 9.46
CA ALA A 162 3.79 5.26 9.88
C ALA A 162 3.49 6.28 11.00
N PRO A 163 3.73 5.96 12.29
CA PRO A 163 3.40 6.86 13.38
C PRO A 163 4.41 8.00 13.48
N ASN A 164 3.96 9.17 13.96
CA ASN A 164 4.75 10.40 14.03
C ASN A 164 5.51 10.68 12.72
N TYR A 165 4.77 10.75 11.62
CA TYR A 165 5.33 10.85 10.28
C TYR A 165 6.32 12.02 10.16
N CYS A 166 7.46 11.73 9.53
CA CYS A 166 8.62 12.61 9.43
C CYS A 166 9.09 13.22 10.75
N TYR A 167 8.79 12.60 11.90
CA TYR A 167 9.09 13.11 13.24
C TYR A 167 8.45 14.48 13.55
N ARG A 168 7.39 14.85 12.82
CA ARG A 168 6.77 16.17 12.89
C ARG A 168 5.25 16.13 13.02
N CYS A 169 4.60 15.14 12.43
CA CYS A 169 3.14 15.15 12.31
C CYS A 169 2.41 14.70 13.58
N GLY A 170 3.07 13.96 14.49
CA GLY A 170 2.46 13.48 15.74
C GLY A 170 1.27 12.52 15.57
N ASN A 171 1.02 12.03 14.35
CA ASN A 171 -0.08 11.11 14.06
C ASN A 171 0.12 9.74 14.73
N ILE A 172 -1.00 9.05 14.96
CA ILE A 172 -1.05 7.63 15.30
C ILE A 172 -0.97 6.82 14.00
N ALA A 173 -0.57 5.57 14.09
CA ALA A 173 -0.60 4.63 12.98
C ALA A 173 -1.57 3.48 13.24
N SER A 174 -1.99 2.83 12.17
CA SER A 174 -2.81 1.64 12.24
C SER A 174 -2.38 0.58 11.22
N ILE A 175 -2.80 -0.65 11.51
CA ILE A 175 -2.93 -1.75 10.55
C ILE A 175 -4.38 -2.25 10.60
N MET A 176 -4.91 -2.72 9.48
CA MET A 176 -6.29 -3.23 9.40
C MET A 176 -6.28 -4.76 9.38
N VAL A 177 -6.91 -5.38 10.38
CA VAL A 177 -7.05 -6.84 10.43
C VAL A 177 -8.41 -7.24 9.89
N PHE A 178 -8.44 -8.05 8.85
CA PHE A 178 -9.64 -8.70 8.33
C PHE A 178 -9.69 -10.14 8.82
N LYS A 179 -10.66 -10.46 9.67
CA LYS A 179 -10.96 -11.85 10.07
C LYS A 179 -11.79 -12.56 9.01
N ASP A 180 -12.68 -11.80 8.36
CA ASP A 180 -13.48 -12.15 7.20
C ASP A 180 -13.89 -10.85 6.47
N VAL A 181 -14.63 -10.96 5.37
CA VAL A 181 -15.09 -9.82 4.55
C VAL A 181 -15.96 -8.78 5.28
N ASN A 182 -16.61 -9.16 6.38
CA ASN A 182 -17.49 -8.30 7.19
C ASN A 182 -16.83 -7.88 8.51
N THR A 183 -15.87 -8.65 9.00
CA THR A 183 -15.22 -8.44 10.30
C THR A 183 -13.83 -7.82 10.12
N ARG A 184 -13.78 -6.50 10.31
CA ARG A 184 -12.55 -5.69 10.24
C ARG A 184 -12.24 -5.01 11.57
N GLU A 185 -10.97 -5.00 11.97
CA GLU A 185 -10.50 -4.46 13.24
C GLU A 185 -9.21 -3.64 13.03
N PRO A 186 -9.25 -2.31 13.24
CA PRO A 186 -8.04 -1.49 13.21
C PRO A 186 -7.21 -1.71 14.47
N LYS A 187 -5.93 -2.03 14.33
CA LYS A 187 -4.96 -2.08 15.43
C LYS A 187 -4.11 -0.82 15.41
N LEU A 188 -4.30 0.03 16.42
CA LEU A 188 -3.60 1.30 16.56
C LEU A 188 -2.26 1.12 17.28
N PHE A 189 -1.26 1.88 16.86
CA PHE A 189 0.03 1.94 17.52
C PHE A 189 0.68 3.33 17.39
N ARG A 190 1.54 3.66 18.35
CA ARG A 190 2.26 4.94 18.42
C ARG A 190 3.72 4.74 18.07
N ALA A 191 4.40 5.85 17.80
CA ALA A 191 5.84 5.84 17.62
C ALA A 191 6.50 5.39 18.94
N VAL A 192 7.60 4.65 18.81
CA VAL A 192 8.47 4.31 19.94
C VAL A 192 8.91 5.64 20.60
N PRO A 193 8.88 5.75 21.94
CA PRO A 193 9.33 6.95 22.63
C PRO A 193 10.74 7.36 22.21
N ASP A 194 11.03 8.66 22.18
CA ASP A 194 12.35 9.16 21.77
C ASP A 194 13.49 8.61 22.65
N SER A 195 13.22 8.29 23.91
CA SER A 195 14.16 7.67 24.85
C SER A 195 14.57 6.25 24.47
N GLU A 196 13.73 5.53 23.73
CA GLU A 196 13.94 4.15 23.30
C GLU A 196 14.29 4.06 21.81
N ARG A 197 14.42 5.21 21.15
CA ARG A 197 14.66 5.28 19.72
C ARG A 197 16.11 4.90 19.40
N VAL A 198 16.26 3.86 18.59
CA VAL A 198 17.55 3.49 18.01
C VAL A 198 17.83 4.38 16.80
N ILE A 199 18.82 5.26 16.91
CA ILE A 199 19.33 6.04 15.78
C ILE A 199 20.52 5.28 15.21
N PRO A 200 20.40 4.69 14.00
CA PRO A 200 21.53 4.00 13.40
C PRO A 200 22.68 4.99 13.15
N PRO A 201 23.94 4.54 13.27
CA PRO A 201 25.08 5.37 12.90
C PRO A 201 24.93 5.85 11.46
N ARG A 202 25.38 7.08 11.16
CA ARG A 202 25.50 7.57 9.77
C ARG A 202 26.63 6.81 9.07
N THR A 203 26.37 5.56 8.72
CA THR A 203 27.23 4.78 7.85
C THR A 203 26.65 4.90 6.46
N THR A 204 27.32 5.63 5.57
CA THR A 204 26.93 5.67 4.16
C THR A 204 27.11 4.26 3.61
N THR A 205 26.02 3.65 3.17
CA THR A 205 26.08 2.39 2.45
C THR A 205 26.74 2.64 1.09
N PRO A 206 27.84 1.94 0.76
CA PRO A 206 28.62 2.25 -0.43
C PRO A 206 27.88 2.00 -1.76
N TYR A 207 26.74 1.30 -1.73
CA TYR A 207 25.99 0.88 -2.92
C TYR A 207 24.89 1.85 -3.38
N PHE A 208 24.59 2.92 -2.62
CA PHE A 208 23.65 3.98 -3.01
C PHE A 208 24.36 5.31 -3.35
N LEU A 209 25.67 5.26 -3.55
CA LEU A 209 26.51 6.35 -4.07
C LEU A 209 26.75 6.13 -5.58
#